data_AF-A0A1M2VFF2-F1
#
_entry.id   AF-A0A1M2VFF2-F1
#
_cell.length_a   1.000
_cell.length_b   1.000
_cell.length_c   1.000
_cell.angle_alpha   90.00
_cell.angle_beta   90.00
_cell.angle_gamma   90.00
#
_symmetry.space_group_name_H-M   'P 1'
#
loop_
_entity.id
_entity.type
_entity.pdbx_description
1 polymer ?
#
loop_
_entity_poly.entity_id
_entity_poly.type
_entity_poly.pdbx_seq_one_letter_code
_entity_poly.pdbx_strand_id
1 'polypeptide(L)'
;MDVVYTIKDIPGKGRGLVAARALSRGELILAESPLIVQPPSYTNATILRALSALSDAQQRAYFSLANAHKGVHPPPLGVFKTNALPCGDHDITTGTAAGSGAVFVLSSRFNSSCDPNVNNYWNANQGMVTFWAVRDIAEGEELLISYGEHFAERDARRARLKMQFGFVCACTACSRTGEELEASDRRRVAIASLYDEIGQYGAMPAVGIRKVKEAIKLLAEEGLLDTRGASFYYDGFQFCACKSATLLSLRVFLTRELLCAAVSDTKNAKAWATKAWQGYCAVRGPDSVDAKNMKKYVQNPRAHRAFGLLPKKTLSGPE
;
A
#
# COMPACT_ATOMS: atom_id res chain seq x y z
N MET A 1 -18.44 -13.48 -19.83
CA MET A 1 -17.86 -12.67 -18.74
C MET A 1 -17.00 -11.62 -19.41
N ASP A 2 -17.17 -10.36 -19.01
CA ASP A 2 -16.36 -9.26 -19.54
C ASP A 2 -14.91 -9.45 -19.07
N VAL A 3 -13.97 -9.47 -20.02
CA VAL A 3 -12.57 -9.77 -19.72
C VAL A 3 -11.94 -8.49 -19.16
N VAL A 4 -11.49 -8.54 -17.89
CA VAL A 4 -10.93 -7.37 -17.20
C VAL A 4 -9.47 -7.11 -17.60
N TYR A 5 -8.69 -8.18 -17.78
CA TYR A 5 -7.28 -8.11 -18.14
C TYR A 5 -6.85 -9.27 -19.03
N THR A 6 -5.73 -9.09 -19.72
CA THR A 6 -5.04 -10.13 -20.48
C THR A 6 -3.59 -10.26 -20.01
N ILE A 7 -3.04 -11.47 -20.06
CA ILE A 7 -1.61 -11.71 -19.82
C ILE A 7 -0.88 -11.51 -21.14
N LYS A 8 0.14 -10.65 -21.17
CA LYS A 8 0.97 -10.39 -22.36
C LYS A 8 2.45 -10.51 -22.03
N ASP A 9 3.27 -10.82 -23.04
CA ASP A 9 4.71 -10.65 -22.92
C ASP A 9 5.04 -9.15 -23.04
N ILE A 10 5.75 -8.64 -22.04
CA ILE A 10 6.16 -7.24 -21.90
C ILE A 10 7.68 -7.17 -22.12
N PRO A 11 8.14 -6.42 -23.14
CA PRO A 11 9.56 -6.28 -23.44
C PRO A 11 10.39 -5.90 -22.19
N GLY A 12 11.40 -6.73 -21.90
CA GLY A 12 12.30 -6.51 -20.76
C GLY A 12 11.72 -6.81 -19.37
N LYS A 13 10.42 -7.17 -19.24
CA LYS A 13 9.76 -7.47 -17.95
C LYS A 13 9.21 -8.90 -17.84
N GLY A 14 9.26 -9.68 -18.92
CA GLY A 14 8.68 -11.02 -18.95
C GLY A 14 7.19 -10.95 -19.20
N ARG A 15 6.35 -11.58 -18.37
CA ARG A 15 4.88 -11.52 -18.51
C ARG A 15 4.29 -10.43 -17.63
N GLY A 16 3.31 -9.70 -18.15
CA GLY A 16 2.59 -8.65 -17.47
C GLY A 16 1.08 -8.80 -17.64
N LEU A 17 0.31 -8.12 -16.78
CA LEU A 17 -1.13 -7.95 -16.95
C LEU A 17 -1.42 -6.62 -17.64
N VAL A 18 -2.33 -6.64 -18.61
CA VAL A 18 -2.75 -5.47 -19.39
C VAL A 18 -4.26 -5.35 -19.32
N ALA A 19 -4.76 -4.13 -19.08
CA ALA A 19 -6.19 -3.84 -19.06
C ALA A 19 -6.82 -4.22 -20.41
N ALA A 20 -7.85 -5.07 -20.37
CA ALA A 20 -8.54 -5.53 -21.57
C ALA A 20 -9.70 -4.60 -21.98
N ARG A 21 -10.04 -3.65 -21.11
CA ARG A 21 -10.95 -2.53 -21.33
C ARG A 21 -10.56 -1.38 -20.40
N ALA A 22 -11.23 -0.24 -20.53
CA ALA A 22 -11.13 0.83 -19.55
C ALA A 22 -11.62 0.34 -18.17
N LEU A 23 -10.88 0.69 -17.11
CA LEU A 23 -11.19 0.37 -15.72
C LEU A 23 -11.38 1.67 -14.95
N SER A 24 -12.40 1.72 -14.10
CA SER A 24 -12.65 2.89 -13.26
C SER A 24 -11.88 2.82 -11.94
N ARG A 25 -11.53 3.99 -11.39
CA ARG A 25 -10.99 4.10 -10.04
C ARG A 25 -11.87 3.38 -9.01
N GLY A 26 -11.25 2.52 -8.20
CA GLY A 26 -11.91 1.69 -7.19
C GLY A 26 -12.55 0.42 -7.73
N GLU A 27 -12.31 0.06 -8.99
CA GLU A 27 -12.75 -1.21 -9.56
C GLU A 27 -11.87 -2.37 -9.10
N LEU A 28 -12.49 -3.50 -8.76
CA LEU A 28 -11.79 -4.76 -8.44
C LEU A 28 -11.29 -5.41 -9.73
N ILE A 29 -9.98 -5.62 -9.83
CA ILE A 29 -9.32 -6.21 -10.99
C ILE A 29 -9.20 -7.72 -10.85
N LEU A 30 -8.70 -8.17 -9.70
CA LEU A 30 -8.40 -9.56 -9.41
C LEU A 30 -8.60 -9.83 -7.91
N ALA A 31 -9.21 -10.97 -7.60
CA ALA A 31 -9.16 -11.59 -6.28
C ALA A 31 -8.63 -13.02 -6.45
N GLU A 32 -7.59 -13.40 -5.70
CA GLU A 32 -6.93 -14.69 -5.85
C GLU A 32 -6.64 -15.34 -4.49
N SER A 33 -6.94 -16.63 -4.37
CA SER A 33 -6.55 -17.45 -3.22
C SER A 33 -5.08 -17.85 -3.32
N PRO A 34 -4.36 -18.00 -2.19
CA PRO A 34 -2.96 -18.37 -2.21
C PRO A 34 -2.76 -19.78 -2.77
N LEU A 35 -1.72 -19.97 -3.57
CA LEU A 35 -1.27 -21.29 -4.00
C LEU A 35 -0.53 -22.00 -2.86
N ILE A 36 0.40 -21.30 -2.21
CA ILE A 36 1.08 -21.74 -0.98
C ILE A 36 1.25 -20.55 -0.04
N VAL A 37 1.14 -20.81 1.26
CA VAL A 37 1.37 -19.84 2.34
C VAL A 37 2.55 -20.31 3.18
N GLN A 38 3.38 -19.38 3.65
CA GLN A 38 4.48 -19.67 4.58
C GLN A 38 4.55 -18.63 5.71
N PRO A 39 4.93 -19.05 6.94
CA PRO A 39 5.25 -18.14 8.02
C PRO A 39 6.56 -17.37 7.73
N PRO A 40 6.94 -16.35 8.52
CA PRO A 40 8.11 -15.52 8.22
C PRO A 40 9.43 -16.30 8.24
N SER A 41 9.51 -17.36 9.05
CA SER A 41 10.66 -18.25 9.18
C SER A 41 10.65 -19.42 8.17
N TYR A 42 10.30 -19.15 6.92
CA TYR A 42 10.22 -20.18 5.88
C TYR A 42 11.60 -20.69 5.43
N THR A 43 11.65 -21.94 4.97
CA THR A 43 12.86 -22.57 4.42
C THR A 43 12.56 -23.30 3.11
N ASN A 44 13.60 -23.70 2.39
CA ASN A 44 13.40 -24.53 1.20
C ASN A 44 12.63 -25.83 1.52
N ALA A 45 12.85 -26.43 2.69
CA ALA A 45 12.16 -27.65 3.10
C ALA A 45 10.66 -27.41 3.37
N THR A 46 10.29 -26.31 4.04
CA THR A 46 8.88 -26.01 4.29
C THR A 46 8.12 -25.65 3.02
N ILE A 47 8.79 -25.02 2.05
CA ILE A 47 8.24 -24.74 0.72
C ILE A 47 8.05 -26.04 -0.07
N LEU A 48 9.06 -26.91 -0.13
CA LEU A 48 8.96 -28.19 -0.83
C LEU A 48 7.83 -29.06 -0.28
N ARG A 49 7.67 -29.11 1.04
CA ARG A 49 6.56 -29.82 1.69
C ARG A 49 5.19 -29.25 1.32
N ALA A 50 5.07 -27.92 1.19
CA ALA A 50 3.83 -27.30 0.74
C ALA A 50 3.56 -27.63 -0.74
N LEU A 51 4.58 -27.59 -1.59
CA LEU A 51 4.46 -27.93 -3.01
C LEU A 51 4.10 -29.40 -3.25
N SER A 52 4.63 -30.33 -2.44
CA SER A 52 4.32 -31.76 -2.58
C SER A 52 2.86 -32.12 -2.27
N ALA A 53 2.14 -31.23 -1.58
CA ALA A 53 0.71 -31.37 -1.33
C ALA A 53 -0.16 -30.85 -2.50
N LEU A 54 0.45 -30.23 -3.52
CA LEU A 54 -0.24 -29.70 -4.69
C LEU A 54 -0.25 -30.69 -5.85
N SER A 55 -1.22 -30.54 -6.74
CA SER A 55 -1.25 -31.27 -8.01
C SER A 55 -0.05 -30.92 -8.92
N ASP A 56 0.29 -31.80 -9.85
CA ASP A 56 1.38 -31.54 -10.81
C ASP A 56 1.16 -30.26 -11.62
N ALA A 57 -0.09 -29.93 -11.95
CA ALA A 57 -0.43 -28.71 -12.67
C ALA A 57 -0.11 -27.45 -11.84
N GLN A 58 -0.44 -27.47 -10.55
CA GLN A 58 -0.14 -26.40 -9.61
C GLN A 58 1.36 -26.27 -9.34
N GLN A 59 2.08 -27.38 -9.21
CA GLN A 59 3.54 -27.36 -9.10
C GLN A 59 4.19 -26.76 -10.36
N ARG A 60 3.75 -27.18 -11.56
CA ARG A 60 4.20 -26.57 -12.81
C ARG A 60 3.90 -25.07 -12.87
N ALA A 61 2.71 -24.65 -12.44
CA ALA A 61 2.34 -23.24 -12.37
C ALA A 61 3.29 -22.45 -11.46
N TYR A 62 3.61 -22.98 -10.28
CA TYR A 62 4.59 -22.38 -9.35
C TYR A 62 5.97 -22.22 -10.00
N PHE A 63 6.51 -23.29 -10.60
CA PHE A 63 7.83 -23.24 -11.23
C PHE A 63 7.87 -22.45 -12.55
N SER A 64 6.71 -22.06 -13.10
CA SER A 64 6.60 -21.14 -14.24
C SER A 64 6.70 -19.66 -13.86
N LEU A 65 6.75 -19.34 -12.56
CA LEU A 65 6.90 -17.98 -12.06
C LEU A 65 8.36 -17.51 -12.13
N ALA A 66 8.56 -16.20 -12.04
CA ALA A 66 9.89 -15.61 -12.09
C ALA A 66 10.76 -16.09 -10.91
N ASN A 67 12.06 -16.25 -11.13
CA ASN A 67 13.03 -16.51 -10.07
C ASN A 67 14.19 -15.53 -10.24
N ALA A 68 14.21 -14.49 -9.42
CA ALA A 68 15.26 -13.47 -9.39
C ALA A 68 16.52 -13.93 -8.63
N HIS A 69 16.46 -15.08 -7.96
CA HIS A 69 17.54 -15.62 -7.12
C HIS A 69 18.20 -16.87 -7.71
N LYS A 70 18.21 -17.00 -9.04
CA LYS A 70 18.90 -18.09 -9.75
C LYS A 70 20.38 -18.11 -9.37
N GLY A 71 20.91 -19.30 -9.07
CA GLY A 71 22.31 -19.48 -8.65
C GLY A 71 22.61 -19.06 -7.20
N VAL A 72 21.66 -18.42 -6.49
CA VAL A 72 21.82 -18.00 -5.08
C VAL A 72 21.01 -18.90 -4.14
N HIS A 73 19.81 -19.29 -4.56
CA HIS A 73 18.93 -20.16 -3.78
C HIS A 73 18.43 -21.33 -4.63
N PRO A 74 18.08 -22.47 -4.00
CA PRO A 74 17.36 -23.54 -4.68
C PRO A 74 16.08 -22.99 -5.35
N PRO A 75 15.68 -23.51 -6.53
CA PRO A 75 14.55 -22.97 -7.28
C PRO A 75 13.25 -22.79 -6.49
N PRO A 76 12.81 -23.73 -5.62
CA PRO A 76 11.58 -23.54 -4.85
C PRO A 76 11.63 -22.29 -3.96
N LEU A 77 12.73 -22.11 -3.22
CA LEU A 77 12.95 -20.96 -2.36
C LEU A 77 13.13 -19.66 -3.17
N GLY A 78 13.88 -19.70 -4.27
CA GLY A 78 14.10 -18.54 -5.13
C GLY A 78 12.79 -18.00 -5.71
N VAL A 79 11.93 -18.88 -6.24
CA VAL A 79 10.59 -18.52 -6.72
C VAL A 79 9.75 -17.92 -5.60
N PHE A 80 9.76 -18.51 -4.39
CA PHE A 80 8.98 -17.97 -3.28
C PHE A 80 9.43 -16.54 -2.94
N LYS A 81 10.74 -16.33 -2.76
CA LYS A 81 11.30 -15.02 -2.41
C LYS A 81 11.03 -13.95 -3.46
N THR A 82 10.94 -14.32 -4.73
CA THR A 82 10.63 -13.40 -5.83
C THR A 82 9.15 -13.03 -5.91
N ASN A 83 8.23 -13.93 -5.55
CA ASN A 83 6.82 -13.79 -5.90
C ASN A 83 5.86 -13.69 -4.70
N ALA A 84 6.35 -13.94 -3.48
CA ALA A 84 5.50 -13.93 -2.30
C ALA A 84 4.99 -12.52 -1.99
N LEU A 85 3.68 -12.38 -1.84
CA LEU A 85 3.01 -11.18 -1.34
C LEU A 85 2.66 -11.35 0.14
N PRO A 86 2.68 -10.26 0.93
CA PRO A 86 2.35 -10.30 2.35
C PRO A 86 0.86 -10.66 2.55
N CYS A 87 0.59 -11.55 3.49
CA CYS A 87 -0.76 -11.92 3.93
C CYS A 87 -1.13 -11.13 5.19
N GLY A 88 -1.20 -9.81 5.06
CA GLY A 88 -1.49 -8.89 6.16
C GLY A 88 -0.93 -7.51 5.89
N ASP A 89 -1.03 -6.62 6.87
CA ASP A 89 -0.39 -5.31 6.78
C ASP A 89 1.14 -5.47 6.72
N HIS A 90 1.72 -4.82 5.72
CA HIS A 90 3.15 -4.76 5.50
C HIS A 90 3.51 -3.36 5.04
N ASP A 91 4.36 -2.70 5.82
CA ASP A 91 4.81 -1.35 5.55
C ASP A 91 6.28 -1.25 5.90
N ILE A 92 7.11 -1.15 4.86
CA ILE A 92 8.57 -1.09 4.98
C ILE A 92 8.99 0.19 5.70
N THR A 93 8.28 1.29 5.50
CA THR A 93 8.60 2.60 6.11
C THR A 93 8.42 2.55 7.62
N THR A 94 7.37 1.87 8.11
CA THR A 94 7.15 1.69 9.57
C THR A 94 7.79 0.43 10.15
N GLY A 95 8.42 -0.41 9.32
CA GLY A 95 8.92 -1.72 9.73
C GLY A 95 7.83 -2.74 10.06
N THR A 96 6.58 -2.48 9.68
CA THR A 96 5.45 -3.40 9.89
C THR A 96 5.60 -4.61 8.96
N ALA A 97 5.66 -5.82 9.53
CA ALA A 97 5.79 -7.06 8.79
C ALA A 97 4.55 -7.95 8.95
N ALA A 98 4.02 -8.44 7.83
CA ALA A 98 2.92 -9.40 7.85
C ALA A 98 3.38 -10.73 8.49
N GLY A 99 2.48 -11.38 9.22
CA GLY A 99 2.74 -12.65 9.90
C GLY A 99 2.91 -13.85 8.96
N SER A 100 2.69 -13.69 7.66
CA SER A 100 2.93 -14.70 6.64
C SER A 100 3.03 -14.07 5.26
N GLY A 101 3.57 -14.83 4.30
CA GLY A 101 3.59 -14.49 2.88
C GLY A 101 3.06 -15.65 2.04
N ALA A 102 2.55 -15.35 0.86
CA ALA A 102 1.98 -16.35 -0.03
C ALA A 102 2.27 -16.07 -1.50
N VAL A 103 2.31 -17.14 -2.28
CA VAL A 103 2.46 -17.08 -3.74
C VAL A 103 1.11 -17.26 -4.41
N PHE A 104 0.87 -16.49 -5.47
CA PHE A 104 -0.40 -16.35 -6.17
C PHE A 104 -0.09 -16.33 -7.67
N VAL A 105 -0.61 -17.28 -8.47
CA VAL A 105 -0.10 -17.54 -9.82
C VAL A 105 -0.37 -16.38 -10.78
N LEU A 106 -1.59 -15.83 -10.75
CA LEU A 106 -1.97 -14.71 -11.61
C LEU A 106 -1.40 -13.40 -11.08
N SER A 107 -1.45 -13.22 -9.76
CA SER A 107 -0.93 -12.02 -9.10
C SER A 107 0.58 -11.84 -9.25
N SER A 108 1.34 -12.93 -9.39
CA SER A 108 2.77 -12.87 -9.72
C SER A 108 3.07 -12.39 -11.14
N ARG A 109 2.05 -12.02 -11.93
CA ARG A 109 2.19 -11.41 -13.26
C ARG A 109 2.03 -9.89 -13.25
N PHE A 110 1.67 -9.26 -12.12
CA PHE A 110 1.74 -7.79 -12.03
C PHE A 110 3.21 -7.36 -12.01
N ASN A 111 3.61 -6.45 -12.88
CA ASN A 111 4.94 -5.85 -12.82
C ASN A 111 4.97 -4.65 -11.85
N SER A 112 6.17 -4.14 -11.57
CA SER A 112 6.35 -3.00 -10.67
C SER A 112 6.42 -1.65 -11.38
N SER A 113 5.81 -0.65 -10.77
CA SER A 113 6.06 0.78 -11.00
C SER A 113 6.25 1.51 -9.67
N CYS A 114 7.11 2.53 -9.65
CA CYS A 114 7.20 3.43 -8.50
C CYS A 114 6.10 4.51 -8.49
N ASP A 115 5.28 4.51 -9.53
CA ASP A 115 4.02 5.23 -9.69
C ASP A 115 2.96 4.21 -10.19
N PRO A 116 2.45 3.35 -9.29
CA PRO A 116 1.57 2.25 -9.66
C PRO A 116 0.12 2.71 -9.89
N ASN A 117 -0.57 2.04 -10.81
CA ASN A 117 -2.00 2.23 -11.08
C ASN A 117 -2.89 1.17 -10.40
N VAL A 118 -2.28 0.16 -9.76
CA VAL A 118 -2.98 -0.88 -9.00
C VAL A 118 -2.39 -0.99 -7.59
N ASN A 119 -3.27 -1.17 -6.60
CA ASN A 119 -2.87 -1.50 -5.23
C ASN A 119 -3.37 -2.90 -4.86
N ASN A 120 -2.50 -3.69 -4.24
CA ASN A 120 -2.86 -4.99 -3.68
C ASN A 120 -3.22 -4.86 -2.18
N TYR A 121 -4.18 -5.67 -1.73
CA TYR A 121 -4.61 -5.74 -0.35
C TYR A 121 -4.96 -7.17 0.06
N TRP A 122 -4.46 -7.61 1.22
CA TRP A 122 -4.83 -8.90 1.80
C TRP A 122 -6.17 -8.78 2.55
N ASN A 123 -7.20 -9.43 2.03
CA ASN A 123 -8.48 -9.52 2.72
C ASN A 123 -8.47 -10.75 3.65
N ALA A 124 -8.15 -10.52 4.92
CA ALA A 124 -8.09 -11.58 5.93
C ALA A 124 -9.42 -12.32 6.12
N ASN A 125 -10.57 -11.67 5.89
CA ASN A 125 -11.88 -12.30 6.03
C ASN A 125 -12.15 -13.33 4.91
N GLN A 126 -11.57 -13.10 3.72
CA GLN A 126 -11.72 -13.98 2.57
C GLN A 126 -10.53 -14.94 2.38
N GLY A 127 -9.40 -14.67 3.04
CA GLY A 127 -8.16 -15.43 2.82
C GLY A 127 -7.61 -15.25 1.40
N MET A 128 -7.81 -14.07 0.80
CA MET A 128 -7.44 -13.78 -0.59
C MET A 128 -6.70 -12.45 -0.70
N VAL A 129 -5.82 -12.35 -1.68
CA VAL A 129 -5.29 -11.06 -2.13
C VAL A 129 -6.27 -10.45 -3.13
N THR A 130 -6.46 -9.13 -3.05
CA THR A 130 -7.31 -8.36 -3.95
C THR A 130 -6.50 -7.24 -4.59
N PHE A 131 -6.81 -6.89 -5.84
CA PHE A 131 -6.14 -5.86 -6.62
C PHE A 131 -7.15 -4.84 -7.11
N TRP A 132 -6.90 -3.56 -6.81
CA TRP A 132 -7.84 -2.47 -7.06
C TRP A 132 -7.20 -1.39 -7.93
N ALA A 133 -7.94 -0.90 -8.93
CA ALA A 133 -7.52 0.24 -9.73
C ALA A 133 -7.51 1.51 -8.87
N VAL A 134 -6.36 2.14 -8.67
CA VAL A 134 -6.25 3.33 -7.79
C VAL A 134 -6.65 4.63 -8.50
N ARG A 135 -6.68 4.59 -9.84
CA ARG A 135 -7.11 5.64 -10.76
C ARG A 135 -7.85 5.01 -11.92
N ASP A 136 -8.41 5.83 -12.81
CA ASP A 136 -8.90 5.33 -14.10
C ASP A 136 -7.72 4.80 -14.92
N ILE A 137 -7.92 3.68 -15.60
CA ILE A 137 -6.93 2.97 -16.40
C ILE A 137 -7.52 2.75 -17.79
N ALA A 138 -6.84 3.23 -18.83
CA ALA A 138 -7.27 3.02 -20.20
C ALA A 138 -7.07 1.57 -20.65
N GLU A 139 -7.87 1.14 -21.63
CA GLU A 139 -7.64 -0.13 -22.31
C GLU A 139 -6.21 -0.19 -22.88
N GLY A 140 -5.53 -1.32 -22.71
CA GLY A 140 -4.17 -1.50 -23.19
C GLY A 140 -3.07 -0.99 -22.25
N GLU A 141 -3.39 -0.26 -21.18
CA GLU A 141 -2.40 0.08 -20.14
C GLU A 141 -1.95 -1.17 -19.35
N GLU A 142 -0.66 -1.23 -19.02
CA GLU A 142 -0.12 -2.27 -18.14
C GLU A 142 -0.60 -2.03 -16.69
N LEU A 143 -1.04 -3.10 -16.04
CA LEU A 143 -1.47 -3.10 -14.65
C LEU A 143 -0.25 -3.32 -13.74
N LEU A 144 0.07 -2.31 -12.94
CA LEU A 144 1.34 -2.20 -12.23
C LEU A 144 1.09 -1.97 -10.74
N ILE A 145 1.72 -2.82 -9.91
CA ILE A 145 1.79 -2.62 -8.46
C ILE A 145 3.14 -2.01 -8.07
N SER A 146 3.38 -1.81 -6.77
CA SER A 146 4.71 -1.46 -6.28
C SER A 146 5.35 -2.63 -5.55
N TYR A 147 6.59 -2.95 -5.91
CA TYR A 147 7.40 -3.96 -5.21
C TYR A 147 8.22 -3.40 -4.05
N GLY A 148 8.24 -2.09 -3.85
CA GLY A 148 9.16 -1.46 -2.92
C GLY A 148 8.67 -0.13 -2.36
N GLU A 149 9.62 0.63 -1.83
CA GLU A 149 9.36 1.90 -1.16
C GLU A 149 8.97 3.02 -2.13
N HIS A 150 8.03 3.87 -1.69
CA HIS A 150 7.51 4.97 -2.49
C HIS A 150 8.27 6.26 -2.26
N PHE A 151 8.75 6.50 -1.05
CA PHE A 151 9.19 7.82 -0.61
C PHE A 151 10.72 7.98 -0.59
N ALA A 152 11.46 6.95 -1.01
CA ALA A 152 12.90 7.05 -1.23
C ALA A 152 13.24 7.71 -2.57
N GLU A 153 14.45 8.25 -2.67
CA GLU A 153 15.02 8.81 -3.90
C GLU A 153 15.10 7.74 -5.01
N ARG A 154 15.15 8.17 -6.27
CA ARG A 154 15.16 7.24 -7.43
C ARG A 154 16.24 6.18 -7.31
N ASP A 155 17.46 6.58 -6.96
CA ASP A 155 18.60 5.67 -7.00
C ASP A 155 18.53 4.64 -5.86
N ALA A 156 18.03 5.03 -4.68
CA ALA A 156 17.71 4.10 -3.60
C ALA A 156 16.62 3.10 -4.01
N ARG A 157 15.52 3.58 -4.62
CA ARG A 157 14.45 2.70 -5.15
C ARG A 157 14.98 1.72 -6.20
N ARG A 158 15.81 2.18 -7.14
CA ARG A 158 16.44 1.33 -8.17
C ARG A 158 17.41 0.33 -7.57
N ALA A 159 18.25 0.73 -6.62
CA ALA A 159 19.20 -0.15 -5.95
C ALA A 159 18.47 -1.29 -5.21
N ARG A 160 17.39 -0.96 -4.48
CA ARG A 160 16.53 -1.92 -3.79
C ARG A 160 15.92 -2.94 -4.77
N LEU A 161 15.32 -2.46 -5.86
CA LEU A 161 14.70 -3.30 -6.87
C LEU A 161 15.72 -4.18 -7.60
N LYS A 162 16.92 -3.65 -7.90
CA LYS A 162 17.98 -4.44 -8.53
C LYS A 162 18.50 -5.53 -7.60
N MET A 163 18.67 -5.22 -6.31
CA MET A 163 19.12 -6.19 -5.31
C MET A 163 18.11 -7.32 -5.10
N GLN A 164 16.80 -6.99 -5.04
CA GLN A 164 15.77 -7.99 -4.74
C GLN A 164 15.26 -8.75 -5.96
N PHE A 165 15.09 -8.06 -7.09
CA PHE A 165 14.39 -8.57 -8.27
C PHE A 165 15.27 -8.60 -9.53
N GLY A 166 16.50 -8.09 -9.46
CA GLY A 166 17.45 -8.17 -10.56
C GLY A 166 17.22 -7.20 -11.73
N PHE A 167 16.34 -6.20 -11.59
CA PHE A 167 16.06 -5.22 -12.65
C PHE A 167 16.30 -3.76 -12.21
N VAL A 168 16.58 -2.88 -13.17
CA VAL A 168 16.63 -1.43 -12.96
C VAL A 168 15.29 -0.84 -13.40
N CYS A 169 14.59 -0.17 -12.48
CA CYS A 169 13.28 0.41 -12.79
C CYS A 169 13.36 1.54 -13.82
N ALA A 170 12.54 1.46 -14.86
CA ALA A 170 12.38 2.45 -15.92
C ALA A 170 10.93 2.94 -16.07
N CYS A 171 10.15 2.89 -14.98
CA CYS A 171 8.80 3.48 -14.95
C CYS A 171 8.86 5.00 -15.11
N THR A 172 7.72 5.64 -15.41
CA THR A 172 7.60 7.10 -15.57
C THR A 172 8.34 7.89 -14.49
N ALA A 173 8.16 7.53 -13.22
CA ALA A 173 8.83 8.20 -12.10
C ALA A 173 10.36 8.00 -12.08
N CYS A 174 10.87 6.84 -12.52
CA CYS A 174 12.30 6.57 -12.56
C CYS A 174 12.98 7.04 -13.86
N SER A 175 12.20 7.35 -14.89
CA SER A 175 12.70 7.83 -16.18
C SER A 175 12.89 9.36 -16.22
N ARG A 176 12.47 10.08 -15.17
CA ARG A 176 12.74 11.51 -14.99
C ARG A 176 14.25 11.80 -14.93
N THR A 177 14.63 12.97 -15.44
CA THR A 177 16.01 13.47 -15.49
C THR A 177 16.06 14.95 -15.11
N GLY A 178 17.26 15.49 -14.86
CA GLY A 178 17.47 16.93 -14.58
C GLY A 178 16.65 17.44 -13.40
N GLU A 179 16.11 18.66 -13.54
CA GLU A 179 15.33 19.35 -12.50
C GLU A 179 14.07 18.57 -12.09
N GLU A 180 13.42 17.85 -13.02
CA GLU A 180 12.23 17.05 -12.72
C GLU A 180 12.53 15.90 -11.77
N LEU A 181 13.67 15.25 -11.96
CA LEU A 181 14.16 14.21 -11.06
C LEU A 181 14.45 14.78 -9.68
N GLU A 182 15.21 15.86 -9.61
CA GLU A 182 15.58 16.47 -8.33
C GLU A 182 14.35 16.95 -7.56
N ALA A 183 13.37 17.53 -8.25
CA ALA A 183 12.10 17.93 -7.66
C ALA A 183 11.30 16.72 -7.15
N SER A 184 11.26 15.63 -7.92
CA SER A 184 10.64 14.37 -7.53
C SER A 184 11.28 13.77 -6.28
N ASP A 185 12.60 13.72 -6.24
CA ASP A 185 13.34 13.15 -5.10
C ASP A 185 13.17 14.03 -3.86
N ARG A 186 13.24 15.36 -3.98
CA ARG A 186 12.91 16.29 -2.89
C ARG A 186 11.50 16.08 -2.33
N ARG A 187 10.48 15.94 -3.20
CA ARG A 187 9.10 15.68 -2.76
C ARG A 187 8.99 14.35 -2.03
N ARG A 188 9.55 13.27 -2.59
CA ARG A 188 9.49 11.93 -1.99
C ARG A 188 10.15 11.89 -0.62
N VAL A 189 11.35 12.48 -0.46
CA VAL A 189 12.05 12.57 0.83
C VAL A 189 11.26 13.42 1.84
N ALA A 190 10.70 14.55 1.40
CA ALA A 190 9.84 15.37 2.26
C ALA A 190 8.59 14.62 2.73
N ILE A 191 7.94 13.85 1.84
CA ILE A 191 6.81 12.99 2.18
C ILE A 191 7.23 11.90 3.18
N ALA A 192 8.39 11.27 3.01
CA ALA A 192 8.93 10.30 3.96
C ALA A 192 9.06 10.91 5.37
N SER A 193 9.70 12.09 5.45
CA SER A 193 9.87 12.80 6.72
C SER A 193 8.53 13.16 7.37
N LEU A 194 7.55 13.62 6.57
CA LEU A 194 6.20 13.94 7.05
C LEU A 194 5.49 12.68 7.56
N TYR A 195 5.61 11.56 6.86
CA TYR A 195 5.02 10.29 7.24
C TYR A 195 5.50 9.80 8.61
N ASP A 196 6.79 9.99 8.92
CA ASP A 196 7.38 9.55 10.20
C ASP A 196 7.08 10.50 11.37
N GLU A 197 6.94 11.81 11.11
CA GLU A 197 6.82 12.81 12.17
C GLU A 197 5.37 13.17 12.54
N ILE A 198 4.40 13.02 11.63
CA ILE A 198 3.04 13.56 11.83
C ILE A 198 2.40 13.05 13.13
N GLY A 199 2.54 11.74 13.44
CA GLY A 199 1.99 11.15 14.66
C GLY A 199 2.54 11.76 15.96
N GLN A 200 3.71 12.42 15.90
CA GLN A 200 4.34 13.06 17.06
C GLN A 200 3.67 14.38 17.44
N TYR A 201 2.92 15.00 16.51
CA TYR A 201 2.22 16.27 16.74
C TYR A 201 0.87 16.10 17.45
N GLY A 202 0.65 14.97 18.12
CA GLY A 202 -0.54 14.71 18.93
C GLY A 202 -0.84 15.84 19.91
N ALA A 203 0.15 16.44 20.58
CA ALA A 203 -0.10 17.56 21.50
C ALA A 203 -0.37 18.92 20.78
N MET A 204 -0.09 19.01 19.49
CA MET A 204 -0.17 20.23 18.69
C MET A 204 -1.01 20.01 17.42
N PRO A 205 -2.32 19.73 17.54
CA PRO A 205 -3.16 19.28 16.42
C PRO A 205 -3.22 20.26 15.24
N ALA A 206 -3.10 21.57 15.50
CA ALA A 206 -3.04 22.57 14.43
C ALA A 206 -1.74 22.49 13.60
N VAL A 207 -0.62 22.10 14.23
CA VAL A 207 0.64 21.84 13.52
C VAL A 207 0.52 20.53 12.74
N GLY A 208 -0.01 19.49 13.37
CA GLY A 208 -0.26 18.20 12.73
C GLY A 208 -1.10 18.32 11.46
N ILE A 209 -2.22 19.05 11.53
CA ILE A 209 -3.07 19.31 10.35
C ILE A 209 -2.31 20.06 9.24
N ARG A 210 -1.47 21.05 9.57
CA ARG A 210 -0.66 21.73 8.54
C ARG A 210 0.30 20.77 7.84
N LYS A 211 0.94 19.88 8.59
CA LYS A 211 1.84 18.85 8.05
C LYS A 211 1.09 17.81 7.19
N VAL A 212 -0.10 17.39 7.64
CA VAL A 212 -0.99 16.52 6.84
C VAL A 212 -1.36 17.19 5.51
N LYS A 213 -1.75 18.47 5.52
CA LYS A 213 -2.07 19.21 4.30
C LYS A 213 -0.86 19.35 3.37
N GLU A 214 0.33 19.61 3.92
CA GLU A 214 1.57 19.66 3.15
C GLU A 214 1.88 18.30 2.51
N ALA A 215 1.74 17.20 3.25
CA ALA A 215 1.95 15.85 2.71
C ALA A 215 0.99 15.54 1.55
N ILE A 216 -0.29 15.92 1.69
CA ILE A 216 -1.31 15.74 0.64
C ILE A 216 -0.96 16.56 -0.61
N LYS A 217 -0.50 17.80 -0.43
CA LYS A 217 -0.06 18.66 -1.54
C LYS A 217 1.12 18.03 -2.27
N LEU A 218 2.16 17.62 -1.55
CA LEU A 218 3.35 16.98 -2.13
C LEU A 218 3.00 15.67 -2.82
N LEU A 219 2.09 14.87 -2.26
CA LEU A 219 1.58 13.65 -2.91
C LEU A 219 0.84 13.94 -4.21
N ALA A 220 0.04 15.01 -4.26
CA ALA A 220 -0.68 15.41 -5.46
C ALA A 220 0.30 15.83 -6.57
N GLU A 221 1.26 16.68 -6.24
CA GLU A 221 2.32 17.12 -7.15
C GLU A 221 3.20 15.96 -7.65
N GLU A 222 3.39 14.93 -6.83
CA GLU A 222 4.18 13.76 -7.17
C GLU A 222 3.38 12.68 -7.94
N GLY A 223 2.06 12.80 -8.01
CA GLY A 223 1.17 11.81 -8.65
C GLY A 223 0.81 10.61 -7.78
N LEU A 224 1.09 10.64 -6.47
CA LEU A 224 0.91 9.52 -5.56
C LEU A 224 -0.31 9.66 -4.62
N LEU A 225 -1.09 10.73 -4.76
CA LEU A 225 -2.21 11.03 -3.87
C LEU A 225 -3.27 9.92 -3.86
N ASP A 226 -3.65 9.40 -5.02
CA ASP A 226 -4.66 8.34 -5.09
C ASP A 226 -4.19 7.03 -4.44
N THR A 227 -2.91 6.71 -4.61
CA THR A 227 -2.33 5.45 -4.13
C THR A 227 -1.95 5.50 -2.64
N ARG A 228 -1.63 6.68 -2.09
CA ARG A 228 -1.05 6.83 -0.74
C ARG A 228 -1.76 7.85 0.16
N GLY A 229 -2.66 8.66 -0.36
CA GLY A 229 -3.33 9.75 0.38
C GLY A 229 -4.29 9.31 1.48
N ALA A 230 -4.91 8.13 1.35
CA ALA A 230 -5.87 7.60 2.34
C ALA A 230 -5.30 7.61 3.77
N SER A 231 -4.00 7.30 3.88
CA SER A 231 -3.24 7.30 5.11
C SER A 231 -3.21 8.71 5.77
N PHE A 232 -2.82 9.74 5.04
CA PHE A 232 -2.77 11.12 5.55
C PHE A 232 -4.16 11.71 5.84
N TYR A 233 -5.18 11.33 5.06
CA TYR A 233 -6.56 11.71 5.38
C TYR A 233 -7.02 11.12 6.72
N TYR A 234 -6.59 9.90 7.03
CA TYR A 234 -6.84 9.29 8.34
C TYR A 234 -6.14 10.07 9.47
N ASP A 235 -4.88 10.48 9.29
CA ASP A 235 -4.17 11.31 10.28
C ASP A 235 -4.92 12.64 10.53
N GLY A 236 -5.39 13.29 9.47
CA GLY A 236 -6.21 14.50 9.57
C GLY A 236 -7.53 14.29 10.33
N PHE A 237 -8.20 13.15 10.10
CA PHE A 237 -9.37 12.75 10.87
C PHE A 237 -9.02 12.58 12.35
N GLN A 238 -7.91 11.88 12.62
CA GLN A 238 -7.49 11.60 13.97
C GLN A 238 -7.21 12.90 14.75
N PHE A 239 -6.56 13.91 14.16
CA PHE A 239 -6.39 15.23 14.81
C PHE A 239 -7.70 16.00 15.09
N CYS A 240 -8.77 15.70 14.37
CA CYS A 240 -10.08 16.31 14.62
C CYS A 240 -10.88 15.52 15.67
N ALA A 241 -10.64 14.21 15.78
CA ALA A 241 -11.52 13.26 16.45
C ALA A 241 -10.91 12.50 17.65
N CYS A 242 -9.62 12.61 18.02
CA CYS A 242 -8.91 11.68 18.96
C CYS A 242 -8.50 12.11 20.42
N LYS A 243 -8.83 11.36 21.46
CA LYS A 243 -8.79 11.68 22.88
C LYS A 243 -7.47 11.17 23.46
N SER A 244 -6.64 12.11 23.90
CA SER A 244 -5.46 12.02 24.78
C SER A 244 -4.10 11.56 24.23
N ALA A 245 -3.11 12.23 24.85
CA ALA A 245 -1.67 12.08 24.82
C ALA A 245 -1.11 11.12 25.91
N THR A 246 -1.94 10.39 26.67
CA THR A 246 -1.47 9.43 27.69
C THR A 246 -1.28 8.02 27.14
N LEU A 247 -0.26 7.83 26.31
CA LEU A 247 0.59 6.62 26.31
C LEU A 247 2.06 6.99 26.02
N LEU A 248 2.49 8.19 26.43
CA LEU A 248 3.84 8.69 26.21
C LEU A 248 4.94 7.99 27.06
N SER A 249 4.66 6.85 27.70
CA SER A 249 5.61 6.18 28.59
C SER A 249 5.73 4.65 28.45
N LEU A 250 5.14 4.02 27.44
CA LEU A 250 5.44 2.62 27.12
C LEU A 250 6.03 2.54 25.71
N ARG A 251 7.34 2.24 25.66
CA ARG A 251 8.08 1.87 24.45
C ARG A 251 7.44 0.64 23.80
N VAL A 252 6.36 0.83 23.06
CA VAL A 252 5.80 -0.17 22.17
C VAL A 252 5.69 0.47 20.80
N PHE A 253 6.76 0.34 20.03
CA PHE A 253 6.65 0.19 18.58
C PHE A 253 5.59 -0.88 18.34
N LEU A 254 4.44 -0.52 17.74
CA LEU A 254 3.59 -1.39 16.91
C LEU A 254 2.30 -0.65 16.54
N THR A 255 2.13 -0.42 15.24
CA THR A 255 0.91 -0.03 14.52
C THR A 255 0.39 1.40 14.73
N ARG A 256 -0.01 2.01 13.61
CA ARG A 256 -0.53 3.36 13.38
C ARG A 256 -1.86 3.67 14.10
N GLU A 257 -2.18 2.95 15.17
CA GLU A 257 -3.49 2.92 15.81
C GLU A 257 -3.62 3.83 17.04
N LEU A 258 -2.53 4.32 17.63
CA LEU A 258 -2.61 5.24 18.76
C LEU A 258 -1.59 6.35 18.60
N LEU A 259 -2.04 7.57 18.24
CA LEU A 259 -1.52 8.88 18.68
C LEU A 259 -2.13 10.00 17.82
N CYS A 260 -3.10 10.75 18.35
CA CYS A 260 -3.60 12.03 17.82
C CYS A 260 -4.53 12.72 18.83
N ALA A 261 -4.67 14.05 18.75
CA ALA A 261 -5.49 14.90 19.63
C ALA A 261 -6.92 15.18 19.14
N ALA A 262 -7.84 15.55 20.05
CA ALA A 262 -9.30 15.60 19.81
C ALA A 262 -9.78 16.95 20.23
N VAL A 263 -10.27 17.70 19.28
CA VAL A 263 -10.84 19.02 19.54
C VAL A 263 -12.36 19.05 19.37
N SER A 264 -12.99 17.88 19.25
CA SER A 264 -14.44 17.71 19.04
C SER A 264 -14.97 18.46 17.80
N ASP A 265 -14.14 18.65 16.79
CA ASP A 265 -14.52 19.29 15.52
C ASP A 265 -15.22 18.29 14.61
N THR A 266 -16.49 18.03 14.92
CA THR A 266 -17.30 17.04 14.19
C THR A 266 -17.45 17.33 12.70
N LYS A 267 -17.43 18.61 12.30
CA LYS A 267 -17.56 19.01 10.89
C LYS A 267 -16.32 18.58 10.12
N ASN A 268 -15.14 19.00 10.58
CA ASN A 268 -13.90 18.66 9.87
C ASN A 268 -13.52 17.20 10.06
N ALA A 269 -13.79 16.59 11.22
CA ALA A 269 -13.61 15.15 11.41
C ALA A 269 -14.39 14.35 10.36
N LYS A 270 -15.66 14.70 10.09
CA LYS A 270 -16.46 14.04 9.07
C LYS A 270 -15.87 14.23 7.66
N ALA A 271 -15.38 15.44 7.34
CA ALA A 271 -14.77 15.72 6.04
C ALA A 271 -13.50 14.88 5.81
N TRP A 272 -12.57 14.88 6.79
CA TRP A 272 -11.37 14.04 6.76
C TRP A 272 -11.71 12.55 6.68
N ALA A 273 -12.66 12.08 7.49
CA ALA A 273 -13.10 10.69 7.47
C ALA A 273 -13.69 10.29 6.11
N THR A 274 -14.36 11.21 5.43
CA THR A 274 -14.95 10.95 4.10
C THR A 274 -13.86 10.74 3.06
N LYS A 275 -12.82 11.59 3.04
CA LYS A 275 -11.68 11.43 2.11
C LYS A 275 -10.90 10.14 2.38
N ALA A 276 -10.66 9.81 3.66
CA ALA A 276 -10.02 8.56 4.04
C ALA A 276 -10.86 7.34 3.61
N TRP A 277 -12.16 7.36 3.86
CA TRP A 277 -13.09 6.30 3.43
C TRP A 277 -13.05 6.10 1.91
N GLN A 278 -13.16 7.18 1.13
CA GLN A 278 -13.09 7.13 -0.33
C GLN A 278 -11.75 6.56 -0.81
N GLY A 279 -10.63 6.97 -0.21
CA GLY A 279 -9.30 6.46 -0.52
C GLY A 279 -9.16 4.97 -0.20
N TYR A 280 -9.58 4.53 0.98
CA TYR A 280 -9.53 3.11 1.35
C TYR A 280 -10.44 2.24 0.49
N CYS A 281 -11.64 2.72 0.14
CA CYS A 281 -12.50 2.05 -0.83
C CYS A 281 -11.79 1.89 -2.18
N ALA A 282 -11.10 2.92 -2.66
CA ALA A 282 -10.42 2.87 -3.95
C ALA A 282 -9.21 1.92 -3.95
N VAL A 283 -8.40 1.88 -2.89
CA VAL A 283 -7.13 1.14 -2.89
C VAL A 283 -7.18 -0.23 -2.20
N ARG A 284 -8.17 -0.48 -1.34
CA ARG A 284 -8.35 -1.74 -0.57
C ARG A 284 -9.74 -2.36 -0.73
N GLY A 285 -10.67 -1.68 -1.40
CA GLY A 285 -12.05 -2.10 -1.52
C GLY A 285 -12.94 -1.68 -0.35
N PRO A 286 -14.26 -1.61 -0.56
CA PRO A 286 -15.24 -1.19 0.46
C PRO A 286 -15.37 -2.17 1.63
N ASP A 287 -14.95 -3.42 1.44
CA ASP A 287 -15.00 -4.46 2.46
C ASP A 287 -13.77 -4.56 3.35
N SER A 288 -12.73 -3.77 3.07
CA SER A 288 -11.54 -3.68 3.91
C SER A 288 -11.89 -3.19 5.32
N VAL A 289 -11.07 -3.60 6.29
CA VAL A 289 -11.22 -3.18 7.70
C VAL A 289 -11.16 -1.65 7.81
N ASP A 290 -10.22 -1.02 7.09
CA ASP A 290 -10.06 0.43 7.06
C ASP A 290 -11.30 1.14 6.50
N ALA A 291 -11.83 0.69 5.36
CA ALA A 291 -13.01 1.29 4.75
C ALA A 291 -14.24 1.17 5.66
N LYS A 292 -14.44 0.01 6.30
CA LYS A 292 -15.55 -0.21 7.25
C LYS A 292 -15.42 0.69 8.48
N ASN A 293 -14.21 0.80 9.05
CA ASN A 293 -13.93 1.68 10.17
C ASN A 293 -14.18 3.15 9.82
N MET A 294 -13.67 3.61 8.67
CA MET A 294 -13.88 5.00 8.24
C MET A 294 -15.35 5.28 7.93
N LYS A 295 -16.09 4.34 7.34
CA LYS A 295 -17.54 4.49 7.11
C LYS A 295 -18.31 4.72 8.41
N LYS A 296 -17.97 4.00 9.48
CA LYS A 296 -18.52 4.22 10.83
C LYS A 296 -18.23 5.65 11.33
N TYR A 297 -17.02 6.15 11.11
CA TYR A 297 -16.63 7.50 11.53
C TYR A 297 -17.24 8.61 10.67
N VAL A 298 -17.49 8.37 9.39
CA VAL A 298 -18.26 9.29 8.52
C VAL A 298 -19.69 9.46 9.05
N GLN A 299 -20.32 8.37 9.50
CA GLN A 299 -21.66 8.40 10.08
C GLN A 299 -21.67 9.07 11.45
N ASN A 300 -20.72 8.70 12.31
CA ASN A 300 -20.63 9.21 13.66
C ASN A 300 -19.17 9.37 14.11
N PRO A 301 -18.56 10.56 13.93
CA PRO A 301 -17.20 10.83 14.42
C PRO A 301 -17.04 10.64 15.93
N ARG A 302 -18.14 10.73 16.69
CA ARG A 302 -18.13 10.53 18.15
C ARG A 302 -17.93 9.07 18.55
N ALA A 303 -18.15 8.13 17.63
CA ALA A 303 -17.92 6.71 17.87
C ALA A 303 -16.43 6.35 17.86
N HIS A 304 -15.55 7.29 17.49
CA HIS A 304 -14.12 7.11 17.69
C HIS A 304 -13.87 6.98 19.19
N ARG A 305 -13.14 5.93 19.61
CA ARG A 305 -12.81 5.66 21.04
C ARG A 305 -12.27 6.88 21.75
N ALA A 306 -11.75 7.78 20.94
CA ALA A 306 -11.05 8.93 21.36
C ALA A 306 -11.82 10.26 21.06
N PHE A 307 -13.14 10.41 21.16
CA PHE A 307 -13.80 11.70 20.86
C PHE A 307 -13.91 12.73 22.03
N GLY A 308 -13.19 13.87 21.96
CA GLY A 308 -13.29 15.07 22.84
C GLY A 308 -12.47 15.17 24.16
N LEU A 309 -11.14 14.96 24.16
CA LEU A 309 -10.29 15.00 25.40
C LEU A 309 -9.42 16.25 25.43
N LEU A 310 -9.24 16.96 24.32
CA LEU A 310 -8.71 18.31 24.37
C LEU A 310 -9.85 19.33 24.37
N PRO A 311 -9.58 20.55 24.83
CA PRO A 311 -10.50 21.66 24.69
C PRO A 311 -11.01 21.77 23.26
N LYS A 312 -12.28 22.13 23.14
CA LYS A 312 -12.93 22.31 21.85
C LYS A 312 -12.16 23.35 21.03
N LYS A 313 -11.82 22.99 19.80
CA LYS A 313 -11.14 23.87 18.84
C LYS A 313 -11.59 23.48 17.43
N THR A 314 -11.68 24.47 16.54
CA THR A 314 -11.94 24.23 15.12
C THR A 314 -10.61 24.12 14.38
N LEU A 315 -10.42 23.07 13.60
CA LEU A 315 -9.25 22.84 12.75
C LEU A 315 -9.61 23.07 11.28
N SER A 316 -8.63 23.05 10.38
CA SER A 316 -8.91 23.08 8.94
C SER A 316 -9.33 21.71 8.42
N GLY A 317 -10.23 21.72 7.45
CA GLY A 317 -10.65 20.53 6.70
C GLY A 317 -9.63 20.09 5.64
N PRO A 318 -9.95 19.01 4.90
CA PRO A 318 -9.10 18.46 3.83
C PRO A 318 -9.05 19.29 2.55
N GLU A 319 -9.93 20.28 2.41
CA GLU A 319 -9.92 21.26 1.31
C GLU A 319 -8.81 22.31 1.52
#